data_AF-A0A3B0Z3G3-F1
#
_entry.id   AF-A0A3B0Z3G3-F1
#
_cell.length_a   1.000
_cell.length_b   1.000
_cell.length_c   1.000
_cell.angle_alpha   90.00
_cell.angle_beta   90.00
_cell.angle_gamma   90.00
#
_symmetry.space_group_name_H-M   'P 1'
#
loop_
_entity.id
_entity.type
_entity.pdbx_description
1 polymer ?
#
loop_
_entity_poly.entity_id
_entity_poly.type
_entity_poly.pdbx_seq_one_letter_code
_entity_poly.pdbx_strand_id
1 'polypeptide(L)'
;MDIGDESPSFRFPFPAQNSLVDLGFPTFATNNSSIIAMDIITYDPNSNNVHSQSVTVDLEKQEVYPIADFGNAVFPFFGVASFLGDDTYISFQSPVSGPALISAFRSPLGTTNSPWEVQPSVESLNNSAVALPIMHRAGERIISDSVEIDQTMIDFGNIKMNTELSKTLILSNTGNKDINITNITIDGANYSHDATNQQLARGSSITVDVRYTAGLTEGTQAGTLSFTTDGTPALLTVSLTATTVSEPSTPSTAPTPDSGESSGGGVFIYLLSPLLVILLLSFFRYRLPNAKKTVRF
;
A
#
# COMPACT_ATOMS: atom_id res chain seq x y z
N MET A 1 -38.88 4.65 0.47
CA MET A 1 -37.52 4.90 -0.02
C MET A 1 -37.26 3.80 -1.02
N ASP A 2 -37.15 4.21 -2.28
CA ASP A 2 -37.01 3.38 -3.46
C ASP A 2 -35.66 2.62 -3.42
N ILE A 3 -35.65 1.36 -3.86
CA ILE A 3 -34.45 0.52 -3.95
C ILE A 3 -34.37 -0.03 -5.37
N GLY A 4 -34.26 0.88 -6.32
CA GLY A 4 -33.76 0.59 -7.66
C GLY A 4 -32.37 1.22 -7.79
N ASP A 5 -31.32 0.41 -7.62
CA ASP A 5 -30.06 0.60 -8.34
C ASP A 5 -29.23 -0.70 -8.25
N GLU A 6 -28.66 -1.09 -9.38
CA GLU A 6 -27.91 -2.32 -9.59
C GLU A 6 -26.50 -2.18 -8.99
N SER A 7 -26.35 -2.60 -7.75
CA SER A 7 -25.07 -2.89 -7.11
C SER A 7 -25.26 -4.12 -6.21
N PRO A 8 -24.26 -5.00 -6.00
CA PRO A 8 -24.44 -6.19 -5.17
C PRO A 8 -24.53 -5.76 -3.70
N SER A 9 -25.72 -5.31 -3.31
CA SER A 9 -26.05 -4.88 -1.96
C SER A 9 -26.04 -6.11 -1.05
N PHE A 10 -25.14 -6.12 -0.07
CA PHE A 10 -25.22 -7.00 1.09
C PHE A 10 -26.61 -6.88 1.73
N ARG A 11 -27.40 -7.98 1.76
CA ARG A 11 -28.75 -8.00 2.34
C ARG A 11 -28.81 -8.95 3.53
N PHE A 12 -29.27 -8.41 4.66
CA PHE A 12 -29.64 -9.14 5.86
C PHE A 12 -31.16 -9.38 5.90
N PRO A 13 -31.65 -10.53 6.40
CA PRO A 13 -30.89 -11.72 6.77
C PRO A 13 -30.38 -12.47 5.53
N PHE A 14 -29.28 -13.22 5.68
CA PHE A 14 -28.59 -13.96 4.60
C PHE A 14 -29.59 -14.75 3.75
N PRO A 15 -29.89 -14.34 2.50
CA PRO A 15 -31.02 -14.88 1.74
C PRO A 15 -30.83 -16.34 1.26
N ALA A 16 -29.66 -16.95 1.53
CA ALA A 16 -29.35 -18.33 1.19
C ALA A 16 -28.53 -19.03 2.30
N GLN A 17 -28.94 -18.89 3.56
CA GLN A 17 -28.34 -19.70 4.64
C GLN A 17 -28.63 -21.18 4.39
N ASN A 18 -27.58 -22.01 4.36
CA ASN A 18 -27.74 -23.46 4.29
C ASN A 18 -28.57 -23.92 5.50
N SER A 19 -29.70 -24.61 5.27
CA SER A 19 -30.59 -25.07 6.34
C SER A 19 -29.94 -26.09 7.27
N LEU A 20 -28.80 -26.67 6.88
CA LEU A 20 -28.00 -27.58 7.69
C LEU A 20 -26.95 -26.84 8.53
N VAL A 21 -26.87 -25.51 8.47
CA VAL A 21 -25.88 -24.72 9.22
C VAL A 21 -26.58 -23.65 10.03
N ASP A 22 -26.34 -23.65 11.34
CA ASP A 22 -26.77 -22.62 12.27
C ASP A 22 -25.56 -21.87 12.85
N LEU A 23 -25.72 -20.57 13.08
CA LEU A 23 -24.68 -19.68 13.59
C LEU A 23 -25.10 -19.18 14.97
N GLY A 24 -24.27 -19.46 15.96
CA GLY A 24 -24.54 -19.13 17.37
C GLY A 24 -23.63 -18.04 17.91
N PHE A 25 -24.19 -17.20 18.78
CA PHE A 25 -23.45 -16.30 19.68
C PHE A 25 -22.30 -15.48 19.02
N PRO A 26 -22.54 -14.75 17.92
CA PRO A 26 -21.51 -13.95 17.30
C PRO A 26 -21.07 -12.81 18.23
N THR A 27 -19.76 -12.65 18.36
CA THR A 27 -19.09 -11.59 19.13
C THR A 27 -18.02 -10.95 18.27
N PHE A 28 -18.10 -9.65 18.03
CA PHE A 28 -17.06 -8.93 17.30
C PHE A 28 -15.78 -8.78 18.15
N ALA A 29 -14.63 -8.85 17.50
CA ALA A 29 -13.39 -8.39 18.11
C ALA A 29 -13.47 -6.88 18.38
N THR A 30 -12.77 -6.42 19.41
CA THR A 30 -12.91 -5.05 19.91
C THR A 30 -12.02 -4.06 19.14
N ASN A 31 -10.84 -4.51 18.74
CA ASN A 31 -9.83 -3.74 18.02
C ASN A 31 -9.90 -3.96 16.50
N ASN A 32 -10.75 -4.88 16.06
CA ASN A 32 -10.95 -5.18 14.64
C ASN A 32 -12.42 -5.41 14.32
N SER A 33 -13.02 -4.50 13.55
CA SER A 33 -14.41 -4.56 13.11
C SER A 33 -14.71 -5.70 12.13
N SER A 34 -13.68 -6.31 11.57
CA SER A 34 -13.77 -7.34 10.54
C SER A 34 -13.60 -8.74 11.10
N ILE A 35 -13.40 -8.89 12.41
CA ILE A 35 -13.22 -10.19 13.07
C ILE A 35 -14.42 -10.51 13.95
N ILE A 36 -14.95 -11.72 13.82
CA ILE A 36 -16.07 -12.22 14.63
C ILE A 36 -15.72 -13.59 15.20
N ALA A 37 -15.89 -13.79 16.50
CA ALA A 37 -15.96 -15.11 17.11
C ALA A 37 -17.41 -15.60 17.10
N MET A 38 -17.67 -16.84 16.72
CA MET A 38 -19.01 -17.41 16.68
C MET A 38 -18.98 -18.93 16.81
N ASP A 39 -20.12 -19.52 17.13
CA ASP A 39 -20.36 -20.96 17.03
C ASP A 39 -20.91 -21.31 15.64
N ILE A 40 -20.41 -22.40 15.05
CA ILE A 40 -20.95 -23.01 13.83
C ILE A 40 -21.49 -24.38 14.21
N ILE A 41 -22.76 -24.58 13.92
CA ILE A 41 -23.49 -25.82 14.17
C ILE A 41 -23.87 -26.43 12.83
N THR A 42 -23.38 -27.63 12.53
CA THR A 42 -23.65 -28.33 11.28
C THR A 42 -24.46 -29.59 11.53
N TYR A 43 -25.66 -29.66 10.97
CA TYR A 43 -26.55 -30.81 11.07
C TYR A 43 -26.24 -31.82 9.97
N ASP A 44 -26.03 -33.09 10.33
CA ASP A 44 -25.87 -34.17 9.34
C ASP A 44 -27.26 -34.56 8.80
N PRO A 45 -27.54 -34.42 7.51
CA PRO A 45 -28.85 -34.76 6.96
C PRO A 45 -29.14 -36.27 6.95
N ASN A 46 -28.12 -37.10 7.17
CA ASN A 46 -28.23 -38.56 7.12
C ASN A 46 -28.23 -39.22 8.52
N SER A 47 -28.10 -38.43 9.58
CA SER A 47 -28.14 -38.93 10.95
C SER A 47 -28.80 -37.92 11.90
N ASN A 48 -28.93 -38.28 13.18
CA ASN A 48 -29.38 -37.33 14.21
C ASN A 48 -28.20 -36.57 14.85
N ASN A 49 -27.02 -36.64 14.25
CA ASN A 49 -25.84 -35.98 14.79
C ASN A 49 -25.74 -34.53 14.31
N VAL A 50 -25.15 -33.73 15.18
CA VAL A 50 -24.83 -32.33 14.98
C VAL A 50 -23.36 -32.15 15.34
N HIS A 51 -22.59 -31.61 14.41
CA HIS A 51 -21.21 -31.18 14.63
C HIS A 51 -21.22 -29.75 15.16
N SER A 52 -20.51 -29.50 16.26
CA SER A 52 -20.45 -28.17 16.86
C SER A 52 -19.01 -27.71 17.01
N GLN A 53 -18.74 -26.46 16.64
CA GLN A 53 -17.42 -25.85 16.79
C GLN A 53 -17.55 -24.36 17.06
N SER A 54 -16.58 -23.79 17.78
CA SER A 54 -16.39 -22.34 17.83
C SER A 54 -15.25 -21.94 16.90
N VAL A 55 -15.39 -20.80 16.24
CA VAL A 55 -14.40 -20.26 15.29
C VAL A 55 -14.25 -18.74 15.44
N THR A 56 -13.11 -18.22 15.01
CA THR A 56 -12.98 -16.81 14.60
C THR A 56 -13.08 -16.73 13.07
N VAL A 57 -13.72 -15.68 12.57
CA VAL A 57 -13.92 -15.41 11.15
C VAL A 57 -13.32 -14.05 10.83
N ASP A 58 -12.43 -14.01 9.84
CA ASP A 58 -11.90 -12.79 9.24
C ASP A 58 -12.73 -12.46 7.99
N LEU A 59 -13.58 -11.42 8.10
CA LEU A 59 -14.50 -11.01 7.04
C LEU A 59 -13.78 -10.37 5.85
N GLU A 60 -12.61 -9.74 6.07
CA GLU A 60 -11.84 -9.11 5.00
C GLU A 60 -11.15 -10.15 4.14
N LYS A 61 -10.55 -11.16 4.78
CA LYS A 61 -9.85 -12.26 4.09
C LYS A 61 -10.77 -13.41 3.68
N GLN A 62 -11.98 -13.44 4.22
CA GLN A 62 -12.91 -14.58 4.12
C GLN A 62 -12.29 -15.89 4.64
N GLU A 63 -11.54 -15.78 5.74
CA GLU A 63 -10.86 -16.92 6.39
C GLU A 63 -11.55 -17.29 7.71
N VAL A 64 -11.47 -18.56 8.07
CA VAL A 64 -12.05 -19.11 9.30
C VAL A 64 -10.95 -19.84 10.06
N TYR A 65 -10.81 -19.54 11.35
CA TYR A 65 -9.82 -20.16 12.23
C TYR A 65 -10.54 -20.89 13.37
N PRO A 66 -10.18 -22.15 13.65
CA PRO A 66 -10.83 -22.93 14.71
C PRO A 66 -10.44 -22.39 16.10
N ILE A 67 -11.42 -22.32 17.00
CA ILE A 67 -11.20 -22.07 18.43
C ILE A 67 -11.26 -23.40 19.19
N ALA A 68 -12.35 -24.12 19.03
CA ALA A 68 -12.62 -25.38 19.71
C ALA A 68 -13.56 -26.25 18.86
N ASP A 69 -13.26 -27.54 18.80
CA ASP A 69 -14.13 -28.54 18.18
C ASP A 69 -14.78 -29.39 19.28
N PHE A 70 -16.10 -29.41 19.30
CA PHE A 70 -16.89 -30.17 20.28
C PHE A 70 -17.37 -31.52 19.73
N GLY A 71 -17.01 -31.83 18.48
CA GLY A 71 -17.32 -33.10 17.84
C GLY A 71 -18.80 -33.27 17.49
N ASN A 72 -19.19 -34.53 17.24
CA ASN A 72 -20.54 -34.92 16.87
C ASN A 72 -21.35 -35.36 18.09
N ALA A 73 -22.54 -34.81 18.26
CA ALA A 73 -23.49 -35.19 19.31
C ALA A 73 -24.93 -35.13 18.82
N VAL A 74 -25.88 -35.69 19.59
CA VAL A 74 -27.32 -35.66 19.25
C VAL A 74 -27.95 -34.28 19.54
N PHE A 75 -27.24 -33.43 20.30
CA PHE A 75 -27.64 -32.06 20.61
C PHE A 75 -26.48 -31.11 20.31
N PRO A 76 -26.76 -29.88 19.83
CA PRO A 76 -25.72 -28.89 19.60
C PRO A 76 -25.08 -28.45 20.90
N PHE A 77 -23.79 -28.14 20.84
CA PHE A 77 -23.06 -27.50 21.93
C PHE A 77 -22.56 -26.13 21.49
N PHE A 78 -22.79 -25.10 22.30
CA PHE A 78 -22.33 -23.75 22.01
C PHE A 78 -21.14 -23.43 22.90
N GLY A 79 -20.00 -23.08 22.31
CA GLY A 79 -18.81 -22.66 23.05
C GLY A 79 -18.91 -21.23 23.54
N VAL A 80 -19.80 -20.40 22.97
CA VAL A 80 -20.05 -19.01 23.38
C VAL A 80 -18.74 -18.23 23.46
N ALA A 81 -17.99 -18.25 22.35
CA ALA A 81 -16.68 -17.66 22.33
C ALA A 81 -16.75 -16.12 22.47
N SER A 82 -15.87 -15.57 23.30
CA SER A 82 -15.76 -14.12 23.49
C SER A 82 -14.30 -13.69 23.62
N PHE A 83 -13.95 -12.55 23.05
CA PHE A 83 -12.60 -11.99 23.14
C PHE A 83 -12.30 -11.44 24.54
N LEU A 84 -11.05 -11.58 25.00
CA LEU A 84 -10.55 -11.09 26.28
C LEU A 84 -9.35 -10.17 26.08
N GLY A 85 -9.20 -9.21 27.01
CA GLY A 85 -8.09 -8.25 26.97
C GLY A 85 -8.21 -7.34 25.75
N ASP A 86 -7.12 -7.24 24.99
CA ASP A 86 -7.02 -6.43 23.76
C ASP A 86 -7.20 -7.31 22.50
N ASP A 87 -8.13 -8.27 22.57
CA ASP A 87 -8.29 -9.39 21.62
C ASP A 87 -7.05 -10.31 21.55
N THR A 88 -6.24 -10.35 22.61
CA THR A 88 -5.05 -11.22 22.73
C THR A 88 -5.39 -12.60 23.27
N TYR A 89 -6.60 -12.79 23.78
CA TYR A 89 -7.12 -14.06 24.25
C TYR A 89 -8.55 -14.24 23.76
N ILE A 90 -8.97 -15.49 23.68
CA ILE A 90 -10.36 -15.88 23.49
C ILE A 90 -10.76 -16.83 24.61
N SER A 91 -11.96 -16.63 25.16
CA SER A 91 -12.59 -17.60 26.06
C SER A 91 -13.66 -18.38 25.34
N PHE A 92 -13.87 -19.60 25.80
CA PHE A 92 -14.95 -20.46 25.37
C PHE A 92 -15.30 -21.43 26.50
N GLN A 93 -16.52 -21.94 26.52
CA GLN A 93 -16.88 -23.06 27.38
C GLN A 93 -16.64 -24.39 26.66
N SER A 94 -16.31 -25.42 27.41
CA SER A 94 -16.17 -26.77 26.88
C SER A 94 -16.63 -27.81 27.91
N PRO A 95 -17.19 -28.96 27.47
CA PRO A 95 -17.50 -30.07 28.37
C PRO A 95 -16.24 -30.59 29.04
N VAL A 96 -16.34 -30.90 30.34
CA VAL A 96 -15.23 -31.48 31.11
C VAL A 96 -15.68 -32.73 31.83
N SER A 97 -14.78 -33.71 31.93
CA SER A 97 -14.99 -34.88 32.80
C SER A 97 -14.86 -34.44 34.27
N GLY A 98 -15.94 -34.53 35.05
CA GLY A 98 -15.92 -34.18 36.47
C GLY A 98 -17.24 -33.58 36.97
N PRO A 99 -17.28 -33.03 38.20
CA PRO A 99 -18.50 -32.53 38.80
C PRO A 99 -19.00 -31.22 38.17
N ALA A 100 -18.13 -30.49 37.47
CA ALA A 100 -18.48 -29.23 36.84
C ALA A 100 -19.33 -29.40 35.56
N LEU A 101 -19.25 -30.56 34.88
CA LEU A 101 -19.85 -30.90 33.58
C LEU A 101 -19.48 -29.97 32.40
N ILE A 102 -19.34 -28.65 32.63
CA ILE A 102 -18.92 -27.61 31.70
C ILE A 102 -18.01 -26.62 32.47
N SER A 103 -16.87 -26.25 31.87
CA SER A 103 -15.96 -25.24 32.42
C SER A 103 -15.62 -24.17 31.37
N ALA A 104 -15.27 -22.98 31.86
CA ALA A 104 -14.79 -21.89 31.01
C ALA A 104 -13.27 -21.97 30.87
N PHE A 105 -12.79 -21.85 29.64
CA PHE A 105 -11.38 -21.82 29.30
C PHE A 105 -11.04 -20.49 28.64
N ARG A 106 -9.76 -20.13 28.67
CA ARG A 106 -9.18 -19.12 27.76
C ARG A 106 -7.99 -19.69 27.03
N SER A 107 -7.70 -19.15 25.87
CA SER A 107 -6.46 -19.41 25.16
C SER A 107 -5.96 -18.14 24.47
N PRO A 108 -4.64 -17.89 24.40
CA PRO A 108 -4.13 -16.76 23.65
C PRO A 108 -4.42 -16.90 22.16
N LEU A 109 -4.63 -15.76 21.51
CA LEU A 109 -4.82 -15.65 20.07
C LEU A 109 -3.49 -15.30 19.39
N GLY A 110 -3.12 -16.15 18.44
CA GLY A 110 -2.24 -15.89 17.32
C GLY A 110 -0.74 -15.71 17.54
N THR A 111 -0.08 -15.70 16.38
CA THR A 111 1.30 -15.25 16.12
C THR A 111 1.24 -14.23 14.97
N THR A 112 2.36 -13.59 14.61
CA THR A 112 2.41 -12.54 13.57
C THR A 112 1.74 -12.92 12.24
N ASN A 113 1.71 -14.20 11.87
CA ASN A 113 1.16 -14.66 10.59
C ASN A 113 -0.26 -15.25 10.67
N SER A 114 -0.76 -15.54 11.87
CA SER A 114 -2.10 -16.12 12.10
C SER A 114 -2.67 -15.50 13.39
N PRO A 115 -2.99 -14.19 13.41
CA PRO A 115 -3.29 -13.47 14.64
C PRO A 115 -4.59 -13.93 15.31
N TRP A 116 -5.48 -14.61 14.59
CA TRP A 116 -6.81 -15.01 15.07
C TRP A 116 -6.96 -16.50 15.38
N GLU A 117 -5.88 -17.26 15.22
CA GLU A 117 -5.84 -18.69 15.54
C GLU A 117 -5.52 -18.93 17.02
N VAL A 118 -6.22 -19.88 17.64
CA VAL A 118 -5.98 -20.23 19.04
C VAL A 118 -4.62 -20.92 19.21
N GLN A 119 -3.85 -20.43 20.18
CA GLN A 119 -2.60 -21.06 20.61
C GLN A 119 -2.86 -22.30 21.48
N PRO A 120 -1.91 -23.24 21.60
CA PRO A 120 -2.13 -24.51 22.32
C PRO A 120 -2.25 -24.36 23.85
N SER A 121 -1.91 -23.21 24.41
CA SER A 121 -1.95 -22.97 25.86
C SER A 121 -3.36 -22.60 26.35
N VAL A 122 -4.20 -23.62 26.48
CA VAL A 122 -5.55 -23.48 27.05
C VAL A 122 -5.49 -23.50 28.58
N GLU A 123 -6.07 -22.48 29.21
CA GLU A 123 -6.12 -22.30 30.66
C GLU A 123 -7.56 -22.36 31.17
N SER A 124 -7.79 -23.07 32.28
CA SER A 124 -9.09 -23.01 32.96
C SER A 124 -9.25 -21.67 33.68
N LEU A 125 -10.36 -20.98 33.45
CA LEU A 125 -10.67 -19.71 34.08
C LEU A 125 -11.26 -19.89 35.47
N ASN A 126 -11.88 -21.03 35.74
CA ASN A 126 -12.55 -21.29 36.99
C ASN A 126 -12.68 -22.80 37.29
N ASN A 127 -12.77 -23.15 38.57
CA ASN A 127 -12.82 -24.56 39.00
C ASN A 127 -14.24 -25.10 39.24
N SER A 128 -15.27 -24.34 38.84
CA SER A 128 -16.69 -24.64 39.09
C SER A 128 -17.46 -24.78 37.77
N ALA A 129 -18.64 -25.41 37.83
CA ALA A 129 -19.56 -25.43 36.69
C ALA A 129 -19.92 -23.99 36.27
N VAL A 130 -19.71 -23.65 35.00
CA VAL A 130 -20.17 -22.39 34.40
C VAL A 130 -20.89 -22.71 33.10
N ALA A 131 -21.98 -22.01 32.85
CA ALA A 131 -22.73 -22.09 31.60
C ALA A 131 -22.89 -20.68 31.01
N LEU A 132 -22.69 -20.57 29.70
CA LEU A 132 -22.76 -19.34 28.92
C LEU A 132 -21.92 -18.21 29.54
N PRO A 133 -20.62 -18.43 29.80
CA PRO A 133 -19.77 -17.37 30.35
C PRO A 133 -19.71 -16.20 29.36
N ILE A 134 -20.21 -15.04 29.78
CA ILE A 134 -19.94 -13.78 29.07
C ILE A 134 -18.78 -13.13 29.83
N MET A 135 -17.60 -13.16 29.23
CA MET A 135 -16.43 -12.54 29.85
C MET A 135 -16.49 -11.03 29.66
N HIS A 136 -16.58 -10.31 30.78
CA HIS A 136 -16.52 -8.86 30.78
C HIS A 136 -15.06 -8.38 30.80
N ARG A 137 -14.86 -7.27 30.11
CA ARG A 137 -13.59 -6.56 29.89
C ARG A 137 -12.80 -6.30 31.18
N ALA A 138 -11.48 -6.46 31.08
CA ALA A 138 -10.49 -5.76 31.91
C ALA A 138 -9.32 -5.18 31.09
N GLY A 139 -9.46 -5.00 29.77
CA GLY A 139 -8.39 -4.51 28.87
C GLY A 139 -8.67 -3.12 28.29
N GLU A 140 -7.65 -2.26 28.21
CA GLU A 140 -7.72 -0.93 27.59
C GLU A 140 -7.56 -1.05 26.08
N ARG A 141 -8.55 -0.63 25.29
CA ARG A 141 -8.43 -0.64 23.84
C ARG A 141 -7.30 0.31 23.41
N ILE A 142 -6.17 -0.24 22.97
CA ILE A 142 -5.06 0.53 22.41
C ILE A 142 -5.33 0.75 20.92
N ILE A 143 -5.82 1.94 20.57
CA ILE A 143 -5.90 2.40 19.18
C ILE A 143 -4.61 3.12 18.83
N SER A 144 -3.96 2.70 17.76
CA SER A 144 -2.86 3.41 17.12
C SER A 144 -3.28 3.89 15.73
N ASP A 145 -3.01 5.15 15.46
CA ASP A 145 -3.32 5.81 14.19
C ASP A 145 -2.04 6.34 13.52
N SER A 146 -0.94 5.61 13.70
CA SER A 146 0.38 5.97 13.18
C SER A 146 0.42 5.94 11.65
N VAL A 147 0.86 7.04 11.05
CA VAL A 147 1.09 7.18 9.62
C VAL A 147 2.50 7.71 9.36
N GLU A 148 3.17 7.20 8.34
CA GLU A 148 4.54 7.55 8.02
C GLU A 148 4.78 7.66 6.51
N ILE A 149 5.76 8.48 6.14
CA ILE A 149 6.31 8.58 4.78
C ILE A 149 7.71 7.97 4.76
N ASP A 150 8.06 7.29 3.67
CA ASP A 150 9.38 6.64 3.53
C ASP A 150 10.55 7.62 3.42
N GLN A 151 10.30 8.85 2.93
CA GLN A 151 11.29 9.91 2.84
C GLN A 151 10.65 11.30 3.05
N THR A 152 11.36 12.20 3.73
CA THR A 152 10.93 13.59 3.98
C THR A 152 11.47 14.58 2.94
N MET A 153 12.29 14.11 2.00
CA MET A 153 12.87 14.92 0.93
C MET A 153 13.00 14.11 -0.35
N ILE A 154 12.62 14.72 -1.48
CA ILE A 154 12.80 14.18 -2.83
C ILE A 154 13.63 15.19 -3.64
N ASP A 155 14.89 14.84 -3.90
CA ASP A 155 15.75 15.62 -4.79
C ASP A 155 15.77 15.01 -6.19
N PHE A 156 15.22 15.71 -7.17
CA PHE A 156 15.19 15.29 -8.56
C PHE A 156 16.53 15.51 -9.29
N GLY A 157 17.47 16.25 -8.69
CA GLY A 157 18.78 16.54 -9.28
C GLY A 157 18.69 17.42 -10.52
N ASN A 158 19.61 17.20 -11.47
CA ASN A 158 19.68 17.96 -12.72
C ASN A 158 18.75 17.38 -13.79
N ILE A 159 17.82 18.19 -14.27
CA ILE A 159 16.84 17.81 -15.31
C ILE A 159 17.02 18.74 -16.51
N LYS A 160 17.02 18.16 -17.71
CA LYS A 160 17.15 18.94 -18.95
C LYS A 160 15.88 19.75 -19.21
N MET A 161 16.02 20.93 -19.77
CA MET A 161 14.86 21.73 -20.22
C MET A 161 13.88 20.93 -21.06
N ASN A 162 12.58 21.20 -20.89
CA ASN A 162 11.47 20.51 -21.58
C ASN A 162 11.40 18.99 -21.36
N THR A 163 12.02 18.48 -20.29
CA THR A 163 11.89 17.07 -19.89
C THR A 163 11.22 16.95 -18.53
N GLU A 164 10.71 15.76 -18.22
CA GLU A 164 10.11 15.46 -16.92
C GLU A 164 10.83 14.29 -16.25
N LEU A 165 10.80 14.28 -14.92
CA LEU A 165 11.27 13.16 -14.11
C LEU A 165 10.24 12.87 -13.03
N SER A 166 9.98 11.58 -12.79
CA SER A 166 9.10 11.12 -11.72
C SER A 166 9.90 10.32 -10.68
N LYS A 167 9.55 10.47 -9.42
CA LYS A 167 10.08 9.72 -8.28
C LYS A 167 8.94 9.21 -7.40
N THR A 168 9.14 8.05 -6.81
CA THR A 168 8.14 7.39 -5.95
C THR A 168 8.30 7.81 -4.49
N LEU A 169 7.18 8.03 -3.83
CA LEU A 169 7.01 8.22 -2.39
C LEU A 169 6.08 7.14 -1.85
N ILE A 170 6.38 6.57 -0.69
CA ILE A 170 5.50 5.59 -0.04
C ILE A 170 4.91 6.19 1.23
N LEU A 171 3.58 6.14 1.36
CA LEU A 171 2.84 6.51 2.56
C LEU A 171 2.25 5.24 3.18
N SER A 172 2.52 5.00 4.47
CA SER A 172 2.16 3.78 5.19
C SER A 172 1.32 4.08 6.43
N ASN A 173 0.25 3.32 6.63
CA ASN A 173 -0.50 3.28 7.89
C ASN A 173 0.07 2.14 8.75
N THR A 174 0.93 2.47 9.71
CA THR A 174 1.50 1.53 10.67
C THR A 174 0.63 1.35 11.92
N GLY A 175 -0.51 2.05 11.98
CA GLY A 175 -1.52 1.92 13.01
C GLY A 175 -2.44 0.70 12.84
N ASN A 176 -3.30 0.50 13.82
CA ASN A 176 -4.34 -0.54 13.83
C ASN A 176 -5.75 0.01 13.53
N LYS A 177 -5.85 1.28 13.15
CA LYS A 177 -7.07 1.98 12.71
C LYS A 177 -6.90 2.45 11.28
N ASP A 178 -7.96 2.39 10.48
CA ASP A 178 -7.96 2.94 9.12
C ASP A 178 -7.84 4.48 9.17
N ILE A 179 -7.00 5.03 8.30
CA ILE A 179 -6.68 6.47 8.26
C ILE A 179 -7.24 7.06 6.98
N ASN A 180 -7.90 8.20 7.08
CA ASN A 180 -8.43 8.94 5.93
C ASN A 180 -7.44 10.02 5.51
N ILE A 181 -7.02 9.98 4.25
CA ILE A 181 -6.30 11.08 3.62
C ILE A 181 -7.34 12.09 3.15
N THR A 182 -7.39 13.24 3.83
CA THR A 182 -8.46 14.24 3.66
C THR A 182 -8.08 15.36 2.70
N ASN A 183 -6.78 15.63 2.57
CA ASN A 183 -6.28 16.65 1.66
C ASN A 183 -4.84 16.35 1.24
N ILE A 184 -4.51 16.68 -0.01
CA ILE A 184 -3.17 16.56 -0.56
C ILE A 184 -2.89 17.84 -1.34
N THR A 185 -1.76 18.50 -1.04
CA THR A 185 -1.39 19.76 -1.68
C THR A 185 0.07 19.74 -2.09
N ILE A 186 0.37 20.29 -3.25
CA ILE A 186 1.74 20.48 -3.73
C ILE A 186 1.95 21.94 -4.10
N ASP A 187 3.06 22.52 -3.64
CA ASP A 187 3.52 23.84 -4.04
C ASP A 187 4.77 23.76 -4.94
N GLY A 188 5.16 24.90 -5.49
CA GLY A 188 6.27 25.01 -6.43
C GLY A 188 5.82 24.83 -7.89
N ALA A 189 6.21 25.78 -8.73
CA ALA A 189 5.88 25.71 -10.15
C ALA A 189 6.52 24.47 -10.76
N ASN A 190 5.71 23.71 -11.50
CA ASN A 190 6.07 22.48 -12.23
C ASN A 190 6.20 21.18 -11.43
N TYR A 191 5.83 21.16 -10.15
CA TYR A 191 5.61 19.91 -9.43
C TYR A 191 4.17 19.42 -9.61
N SER A 192 3.99 18.11 -9.68
CA SER A 192 2.68 17.44 -9.70
C SER A 192 2.76 16.08 -9.02
N HIS A 193 1.61 15.52 -8.63
CA HIS A 193 1.49 14.18 -8.08
C HIS A 193 0.23 13.48 -8.59
N ASP A 194 0.18 12.16 -8.47
CA ASP A 194 -0.99 11.34 -8.84
C ASP A 194 -1.88 10.95 -7.64
N ALA A 195 -1.41 11.20 -6.41
CA ALA A 195 -2.16 10.83 -5.21
C ALA A 195 -3.56 11.44 -5.14
N THR A 196 -4.50 10.67 -4.59
CA THR A 196 -5.89 11.07 -4.36
C THR A 196 -6.28 10.92 -2.90
N ASN A 197 -7.27 11.71 -2.45
CA ASN A 197 -7.91 11.49 -1.16
C ASN A 197 -8.56 10.11 -1.13
N GLN A 198 -8.20 9.29 -0.15
CA GLN A 198 -8.68 7.92 0.00
C GLN A 198 -8.50 7.44 1.44
N GLN A 199 -9.14 6.33 1.78
CA GLN A 199 -8.87 5.61 3.01
C GLN A 199 -7.63 4.74 2.82
N LEU A 200 -6.66 4.90 3.72
CA LEU A 200 -5.49 4.05 3.86
C LEU A 200 -5.79 3.01 4.95
N ALA A 201 -6.12 1.79 4.52
CA ALA A 201 -6.43 0.69 5.42
C ALA A 201 -5.28 0.44 6.41
N ARG A 202 -5.62 -0.04 7.61
CA ARG A 202 -4.64 -0.43 8.64
C ARG A 202 -3.57 -1.38 8.09
N GLY A 203 -2.33 -1.16 8.48
CA GLY A 203 -1.18 -1.97 8.03
C GLY A 203 -0.87 -1.91 6.53
N SER A 204 -1.55 -1.05 5.76
CA SER A 204 -1.37 -0.94 4.31
C SER A 204 -0.56 0.29 3.93
N SER A 205 -0.04 0.27 2.70
CA SER A 205 0.73 1.37 2.12
C SER A 205 0.21 1.73 0.73
N ILE A 206 0.40 2.98 0.34
CA ILE A 206 0.18 3.47 -1.03
C ILE A 206 1.47 4.02 -1.60
N THR A 207 1.62 3.90 -2.92
CA THR A 207 2.71 4.53 -3.67
C THR A 207 2.18 5.77 -4.38
N VAL A 208 2.96 6.85 -4.32
CA VAL A 208 2.66 8.14 -4.95
C VAL A 208 3.78 8.49 -5.91
N ASP A 209 3.43 8.78 -7.16
CA ASP A 209 4.36 9.30 -8.16
C ASP A 209 4.39 10.83 -8.08
N VAL A 210 5.53 11.36 -7.63
CA VAL A 210 5.81 12.80 -7.62
C VAL A 210 6.62 13.15 -8.85
N ARG A 211 6.16 14.13 -9.62
CA ARG A 211 6.73 14.51 -10.91
C ARG A 211 7.18 15.95 -10.91
N TYR A 212 8.34 16.19 -11.51
CA TYR A 212 8.82 17.53 -11.87
C TYR A 212 8.92 17.66 -13.38
N THR A 213 8.36 18.73 -13.93
CA THR A 213 8.44 19.08 -15.36
C THR A 213 9.37 20.29 -15.55
N ALA A 214 10.55 20.10 -16.11
CA ALA A 214 11.51 21.19 -16.29
C ALA A 214 11.03 22.21 -17.33
N GLY A 215 11.02 23.48 -16.95
CA GLY A 215 10.67 24.59 -17.83
C GLY A 215 11.77 24.96 -18.83
N LEU A 216 11.62 26.15 -19.42
CA LEU A 216 12.57 26.73 -20.38
C LEU A 216 13.68 27.57 -19.73
N THR A 217 13.63 27.77 -18.42
CA THR A 217 14.59 28.59 -17.67
C THR A 217 15.46 27.72 -16.78
N GLU A 218 16.77 27.96 -16.78
CA GLU A 218 17.68 27.32 -15.84
C GLU A 218 17.41 27.77 -14.40
N GLY A 219 17.75 26.91 -13.44
CA GLY A 219 17.74 27.25 -12.03
C GLY A 219 17.14 26.16 -11.16
N THR A 220 17.37 26.31 -9.86
CA THR A 220 16.83 25.43 -8.83
C THR A 220 15.43 25.87 -8.43
N GLN A 221 14.49 24.93 -8.41
CA GLN A 221 13.13 25.11 -7.93
C GLN A 221 12.93 24.27 -6.67
N ALA A 222 12.32 24.89 -5.66
CA ALA A 222 11.90 24.21 -4.44
C ALA A 222 10.38 24.09 -4.41
N GLY A 223 9.89 23.04 -3.76
CA GLY A 223 8.47 22.82 -3.51
C GLY A 223 8.25 21.97 -2.26
N THR A 224 6.99 21.78 -1.91
CA THR A 224 6.54 21.04 -0.73
C THR A 224 5.29 20.26 -1.11
N LEU A 225 5.32 18.95 -0.91
CA LEU A 225 4.15 18.09 -0.95
C LEU A 225 3.66 17.84 0.48
N SER A 226 2.38 17.99 0.72
CA SER A 226 1.77 17.82 2.05
C SER A 226 0.54 16.91 1.99
N PHE A 227 0.45 15.98 2.95
CA PHE A 227 -0.69 15.09 3.17
C PHE A 227 -1.34 15.41 4.50
N THR A 228 -2.63 15.72 4.50
CA THR A 228 -3.43 15.90 5.72
C THR A 228 -4.26 14.64 5.96
N THR A 229 -4.14 14.06 7.17
CA THR A 229 -4.82 12.82 7.55
C THR A 229 -5.50 12.96 8.91
N ASP A 230 -6.38 12.02 9.24
CA ASP A 230 -6.94 11.86 10.60
C ASP A 230 -6.12 10.91 11.49
N GLY A 231 -4.88 10.62 11.09
CA GLY A 231 -3.90 9.86 11.86
C GLY A 231 -2.85 10.73 12.54
N THR A 232 -1.82 10.10 13.09
CA THR A 232 -0.70 10.71 13.81
C THR A 232 0.62 10.44 13.07
N PRO A 233 1.32 11.49 12.58
CA PRO A 233 0.95 12.90 12.63
C PRO A 233 -0.17 13.26 11.63
N ALA A 234 -0.98 14.26 11.98
CA ALA A 234 -2.09 14.71 11.13
C ALA A 234 -1.63 15.41 9.83
N LEU A 235 -0.39 15.87 9.78
CA LEU A 235 0.22 16.51 8.62
C LEU A 235 1.60 15.90 8.35
N LEU A 236 1.78 15.32 7.17
CA LEU A 236 3.07 14.83 6.67
C LEU A 236 3.54 15.74 5.55
N THR A 237 4.81 16.16 5.58
CA THR A 237 5.40 17.07 4.60
C THR A 237 6.66 16.47 3.98
N VAL A 238 6.82 16.71 2.68
CA VAL A 238 7.97 16.27 1.88
C VAL A 238 8.53 17.48 1.15
N SER A 239 9.81 17.79 1.38
CA SER A 239 10.51 18.85 0.64
C SER A 239 10.95 18.36 -0.74
N LEU A 240 10.73 19.16 -1.77
CA LEU A 240 11.04 18.85 -3.15
C LEU A 240 12.11 19.81 -3.68
N THR A 241 13.12 19.28 -4.38
CA THR A 241 14.13 20.10 -5.06
C THR A 241 14.42 19.57 -6.45
N ALA A 242 14.61 20.46 -7.42
CA ALA A 242 14.99 20.11 -8.78
C ALA A 242 15.80 21.25 -9.39
N THR A 243 16.79 20.94 -10.23
CA THR A 243 17.58 21.94 -10.95
C THR A 243 17.43 21.75 -12.45
N THR A 244 16.85 22.74 -13.12
CA THR A 244 16.76 22.74 -14.59
C THR A 244 18.08 23.22 -15.18
N VAL A 245 18.63 22.44 -16.12
CA VAL A 245 19.88 22.73 -16.84
C VAL A 245 19.63 22.77 -18.35
N SER A 246 20.34 23.65 -19.07
CA SER A 246 20.30 23.68 -20.53
C SER A 246 20.78 22.38 -21.16
N GLU A 247 20.26 22.10 -22.35
CA GLU A 247 20.80 21.03 -23.18
C GLU A 247 22.19 21.45 -23.69
N PRO A 248 23.20 20.55 -23.68
CA PRO A 248 24.51 20.88 -24.21
C PRO A 248 24.40 21.34 -25.66
N SER A 249 24.88 22.55 -25.95
CA SER A 249 24.96 23.04 -27.32
C SER A 249 25.97 22.18 -28.08
N THR A 250 25.50 21.44 -29.08
CA THR A 250 26.41 20.86 -30.06
C THR A 250 27.09 22.02 -30.79
N PRO A 251 28.42 22.12 -30.84
CA PRO A 251 29.08 23.20 -31.57
C PRO A 251 28.67 23.12 -33.04
N SER A 252 27.93 24.15 -33.49
CA SER A 252 27.62 24.34 -34.90
C SER A 252 28.94 24.57 -35.62
N THR A 253 29.29 23.67 -36.53
CA THR A 253 30.44 23.86 -37.43
C THR A 253 30.08 25.03 -38.35
N ALA A 254 30.66 26.20 -38.07
CA ALA A 254 30.54 27.36 -38.94
C ALA A 254 31.04 26.98 -40.35
N PRO A 255 30.33 27.37 -41.43
CA PRO A 255 30.83 27.16 -42.78
C PRO A 255 32.12 27.95 -42.97
N THR A 256 33.17 27.27 -43.41
CA THR A 256 34.45 27.88 -43.76
C THR A 256 34.22 28.89 -44.90
N PRO A 257 34.65 30.17 -44.80
CA PRO A 257 34.57 31.08 -45.93
C PRO A 257 35.60 30.64 -46.98
N ASP A 258 35.12 30.34 -48.19
CA ASP A 258 35.95 30.12 -49.36
C ASP A 258 36.57 31.46 -49.80
N SER A 259 37.90 31.48 -49.93
CA SER A 259 38.66 32.66 -50.32
C SER A 259 38.87 32.68 -51.84
N GLY A 260 38.13 33.56 -52.53
CA GLY A 260 38.37 33.93 -53.93
C GLY A 260 38.57 35.44 -54.08
N GLU A 261 39.83 35.84 -54.29
CA GLU A 261 40.38 37.03 -54.99
C GLU A 261 39.60 38.36 -54.94
N SER A 262 40.11 39.37 -54.21
CA SER A 262 41.10 40.38 -54.66
C SER A 262 40.53 41.51 -55.54
N SER A 263 40.31 42.69 -54.94
CA SER A 263 40.94 43.96 -55.37
C SER A 263 40.35 45.16 -54.60
N GLY A 264 41.19 45.84 -53.80
CA GLY A 264 41.07 47.29 -53.59
C GLY A 264 40.75 47.83 -52.19
N GLY A 265 41.77 47.89 -51.32
CA GLY A 265 42.04 49.08 -50.48
C GLY A 265 41.52 49.11 -49.04
N GLY A 266 42.45 49.16 -48.05
CA GLY A 266 42.21 49.85 -46.77
C GLY A 266 42.47 49.10 -45.45
N VAL A 267 43.75 49.00 -45.06
CA VAL A 267 44.37 49.10 -43.72
C VAL A 267 43.49 49.02 -42.43
N PHE A 268 43.74 48.04 -41.54
CA PHE A 268 44.29 48.20 -40.15
C PHE A 268 44.27 46.88 -39.31
N ILE A 269 45.48 46.42 -38.95
CA ILE A 269 46.04 45.76 -37.74
C ILE A 269 45.01 45.36 -36.63
N TYR A 270 44.97 44.13 -36.07
CA TYR A 270 45.75 43.63 -34.92
C TYR A 270 45.83 42.08 -34.82
N LEU A 271 46.88 41.60 -34.15
CA LEU A 271 47.40 40.23 -34.04
C LEU A 271 46.41 39.15 -33.55
N LEU A 272 46.54 37.94 -34.09
CA LEU A 272 46.19 36.66 -33.45
C LEU A 272 47.37 35.67 -33.51
N SER A 273 47.47 34.85 -32.47
CA SER A 273 48.66 34.26 -31.87
C SER A 273 49.15 32.92 -32.47
N PRO A 274 50.38 32.46 -32.16
CA PRO A 274 51.03 31.33 -32.82
C PRO A 274 50.70 30.02 -32.11
N LEU A 275 49.70 29.28 -32.61
CA LEU A 275 49.43 27.91 -32.15
C LEU A 275 48.99 26.99 -33.30
N LEU A 276 49.62 27.11 -34.47
CA LEU A 276 49.34 26.24 -35.61
C LEU A 276 50.60 25.90 -36.40
N VAL A 277 51.60 25.29 -35.73
CA VAL A 277 52.81 24.78 -36.40
C VAL A 277 53.12 23.31 -36.07
N ILE A 278 52.37 22.63 -35.19
CA ILE A 278 52.73 21.25 -34.80
C ILE A 278 51.50 20.35 -34.74
N LEU A 279 51.14 19.73 -35.89
CA LEU A 279 50.85 18.29 -35.93
C LEU A 279 50.90 17.78 -37.38
N LEU A 280 52.08 17.27 -37.73
CA LEU A 280 52.38 16.52 -38.94
C LEU A 280 51.55 15.23 -39.04
N LEU A 281 51.22 14.87 -40.29
CA LEU A 281 51.15 13.52 -40.85
C LEU A 281 50.29 12.47 -40.12
N SER A 282 49.29 11.92 -40.84
CA SER A 282 49.35 10.56 -41.41
C SER A 282 47.95 10.04 -41.77
N PHE A 283 47.90 9.23 -42.84
CA PHE A 283 46.89 8.21 -43.19
C PHE A 283 45.95 8.47 -44.39
N PHE A 284 46.51 8.14 -45.57
CA PHE A 284 46.02 7.15 -46.55
C PHE A 284 44.52 7.03 -46.93
N ARG A 285 44.25 7.34 -48.22
CA ARG A 285 43.53 6.57 -49.28
C ARG A 285 42.22 5.82 -48.95
N TYR A 286 41.12 6.23 -49.62
CA TYR A 286 40.26 5.45 -50.57
C TYR A 286 39.06 6.34 -51.01
N ARG A 287 38.85 6.74 -52.28
CA ARG A 287 38.37 6.06 -53.52
C ARG A 287 36.91 5.56 -53.46
N LEU A 288 36.03 6.14 -54.30
CA LEU A 288 34.74 5.62 -54.84
C LEU A 288 34.33 6.54 -56.04
N PRO A 289 33.39 6.22 -56.96
CA PRO A 289 32.61 4.99 -57.22
C PRO A 289 32.50 4.63 -58.74
N ASN A 290 31.79 3.56 -59.11
CA ASN A 290 31.29 3.39 -60.48
C ASN A 290 30.05 2.50 -60.59
N ALA A 291 29.27 2.75 -61.65
CA ALA A 291 28.09 2.05 -62.19
C ALA A 291 26.72 2.65 -61.82
N LYS A 292 25.76 2.88 -62.74
CA LYS A 292 25.64 2.62 -64.20
C LYS A 292 24.48 3.45 -64.76
N LYS A 293 24.59 3.86 -66.04
CA LYS A 293 23.55 4.43 -66.92
C LYS A 293 22.40 3.45 -67.18
N THR A 294 21.22 3.96 -67.58
CA THR A 294 20.44 3.56 -68.79
C THR A 294 19.41 4.67 -69.14
N VAL A 295 18.98 4.70 -70.40
CA VAL A 295 18.45 5.82 -71.22
C VAL A 295 17.12 5.42 -71.91
N ARG A 296 16.32 6.44 -72.30
CA ARG A 296 15.19 6.51 -73.27
C ARG A 296 13.82 5.95 -72.81
N PHE A 297 12.69 6.53 -73.22
CA PHE A 297 12.38 7.55 -74.24
C PHE A 297 11.78 8.82 -73.63
#